data_AF-A0A3D5SGV5-F1
#
_entry.id   AF-A0A3D5SGV5-F1
#
_cell.length_a   1.000
_cell.length_b   1.000
_cell.length_c   1.000
_cell.angle_alpha   90.00
_cell.angle_beta   90.00
_cell.angle_gamma   90.00
#
_symmetry.space_group_name_H-M   'P 1'
#
loop_
_entity.id
_entity.type
_entity.pdbx_description
1 polymer ?
#
loop_
_entity_poly.entity_id
_entity_poly.type
_entity_poly.pdbx_seq_one_letter_code
_entity_poly.pdbx_strand_id
1 'polypeptide(L)' 'SMSNVAEGFERGKPGEFHQFLSIAKGSCAELRSQLHEAFDAGYIGQQEFESLMQQATEVGQIIGGLRLSVERRREALRR' A
#
# COMPACT_ATOMS: atom_id res chain seq x y z
N SER A 1 1.18 2.40 -3.89
CA SER A 1 1.03 3.79 -4.37
C SER A 1 -0.42 4.08 -4.72
N MET A 2 -0.85 5.35 -4.68
CA MET A 2 -2.21 5.78 -5.06
C MET A 2 -2.53 5.47 -6.53
N SER A 3 -1.55 5.61 -7.43
CA SER A 3 -1.72 5.29 -8.86
C SER A 3 -2.12 3.83 -9.08
N ASN A 4 -1.51 2.89 -8.35
CA ASN A 4 -1.87 1.47 -8.43
C ASN A 4 -3.29 1.21 -7.91
N VAL A 5 -3.71 1.90 -6.83
CA VAL A 5 -5.09 1.78 -6.32
C VAL A 5 -6.10 2.27 -7.37
N ALA A 6 -5.86 3.44 -7.96
CA ALA A 6 -6.72 4.03 -8.98
C ALA A 6 -6.78 3.18 -10.25
N GLU A 7 -5.63 2.75 -10.77
CA GLU A 7 -5.57 1.92 -11.99
C GLU A 7 -6.28 0.58 -11.79
N GLY A 8 -6.05 -0.08 -10.64
CA GLY A 8 -6.72 -1.33 -10.32
C GLY A 8 -8.23 -1.18 -10.19
N PHE A 9 -8.69 -0.05 -9.65
CA PHE A 9 -10.12 0.23 -9.48
C PHE A 9 -10.81 0.46 -10.83
N GLU A 10 -10.22 1.26 -11.71
CA GLU A 10 -10.77 1.57 -13.04
C GLU A 10 -10.88 0.34 -13.96
N ARG A 11 -10.05 -0.69 -13.76
CA ARG A 11 -10.14 -1.95 -14.54
C ARG A 11 -11.42 -2.76 -14.27
N GLY A 12 -12.16 -2.46 -13.20
CA GLY A 12 -13.51 -2.98 -12.96
C GLY A 12 -13.62 -4.48 -12.60
N LYS A 13 -12.54 -5.27 -12.72
CA LYS A 13 -12.53 -6.69 -12.34
C LYS A 13 -11.91 -6.88 -10.95
N PRO A 14 -12.57 -7.60 -10.02
CA PRO A 14 -12.05 -7.83 -8.67
C PRO A 14 -10.66 -8.49 -8.61
N GLY A 15 -10.35 -9.37 -9.58
CA GLY A 15 -9.04 -10.01 -9.66
C GLY A 15 -7.91 -9.05 -10.02
N GLU A 16 -8.15 -8.17 -11.00
CA GLU A 16 -7.18 -7.13 -11.37
C GLU A 16 -7.02 -6.13 -10.23
N PHE A 17 -8.13 -5.68 -9.63
CA PHE A 17 -8.06 -4.73 -8.51
C PHE A 17 -7.24 -5.30 -7.33
N HIS A 18 -7.43 -6.59 -6.99
CA HIS A 18 -6.63 -7.26 -5.95
C HIS A 18 -5.13 -7.30 -6.27
N GLN A 19 -4.76 -7.59 -7.52
CA GLN A 19 -3.37 -7.58 -7.97
C GLN A 19 -2.75 -6.19 -7.80
N PHE A 20 -3.45 -5.15 -8.26
CA PHE A 20 -3.00 -3.77 -8.14
C PHE A 20 -2.89 -3.31 -6.69
N LEU A 21 -3.80 -3.72 -5.80
CA LEU A 21 -3.68 -3.48 -4.36
C LEU A 21 -2.46 -4.18 -3.75
N SER A 22 -2.06 -5.35 -4.26
CA SER A 22 -0.85 -6.04 -3.83
C SER A 22 0.40 -5.26 -4.22
N ILE A 23 0.46 -4.74 -5.45
CA ILE A 23 1.54 -3.84 -5.91
C ILE A 23 1.55 -2.57 -5.05
N ALA A 24 0.38 -1.97 -4.80
CA ALA A 24 0.27 -0.76 -4.01
C ALA A 24 0.81 -0.94 -2.58
N LYS A 25 0.57 -2.11 -1.97
CA LYS A 25 1.12 -2.50 -0.66
C LYS A 25 2.63 -2.72 -0.71
N GLY A 26 3.14 -3.33 -1.79
CA GLY A 26 4.58 -3.48 -2.04
C GLY A 26 5.31 -2.14 -2.06
N SER A 27 4.83 -1.18 -2.86
CA SER A 27 5.44 0.16 -2.92
C SER A 27 5.45 0.90 -1.58
N CYS A 28 4.45 0.62 -0.72
CA CYS A 28 4.40 1.20 0.62
C CYS A 28 5.44 0.58 1.56
N ALA A 29 5.72 -0.72 1.41
CA ALA A 29 6.83 -1.37 2.12
C ALA A 29 8.19 -0.83 1.65
N GLU A 30 8.38 -0.67 0.34
CA GLU A 30 9.59 -0.07 -0.24
C GLU A 30 9.85 1.34 0.27
N LEU A 31 8.81 2.19 0.32
CA LEU A 31 8.93 3.54 0.86
C LEU A 31 9.43 3.53 2.32
N ARG A 32 8.95 2.61 3.15
CA ARG A 32 9.43 2.51 4.55
C ARG A 32 10.90 2.13 4.62
N SER A 33 11.37 1.23 3.76
CA SER A 33 12.80 0.94 3.64
C SER A 33 13.60 2.17 3.21
N GLN A 34 13.11 2.93 2.23
CA GLN A 34 13.75 4.18 1.78
C GLN A 34 13.75 5.27 2.85
N LEU A 35 12.72 5.33 3.72
CA LEU A 35 12.70 6.26 4.86
C LEU A 35 13.79 5.93 5.88
N HIS A 36 14.07 4.65 6.13
CA HIS A 36 15.21 4.25 6.96
C HIS A 36 16.53 4.70 6.32
N GLU A 37 16.74 4.41 5.03
CA GLU A 37 17.95 4.84 4.31
C GLU A 37 18.13 6.37 4.32
N ALA A 38 17.04 7.12 4.15
CA ALA A 38 17.07 8.58 4.18
C ALA A 38 17.39 9.15 5.56
N PHE A 39 16.88 8.51 6.62
CA PHE A 39 17.18 8.88 8.00
C PHE A 39 18.65 8.56 8.35
N ASP A 40 19.12 7.37 7.99
CA ASP A 40 20.51 6.94 8.23
C ASP A 40 21.51 7.81 7.47
N ALA A 41 21.16 8.28 6.27
CA ALA A 41 21.96 9.22 5.48
C ALA A 41 21.88 10.68 5.99
N GLY A 42 21.05 10.98 6.99
CA GLY A 42 20.87 12.31 7.54
C GLY A 42 20.10 13.28 6.63
N TYR A 43 19.34 12.77 5.66
CA TYR A 43 18.51 13.61 4.77
C TYR A 43 17.21 14.09 5.44
N ILE A 44 16.72 13.37 6.44
CA ILE A 44 15.53 13.72 7.22
C ILE A 44 15.82 13.61 8.72
N GLY A 45 15.17 14.46 9.53
CA GLY A 45 15.31 14.42 10.99
C GLY A 45 14.43 13.36 11.65
N GLN A 46 14.65 13.10 12.95
CA GLN A 46 13.89 12.12 13.75
C GLN A 46 12.38 12.35 13.67
N GLN A 47 11.94 13.59 13.85
CA GLN A 47 10.51 13.94 13.87
C GLN A 47 9.85 13.73 12.49
N GLU A 48 10.56 14.04 11.41
CA GLU A 48 10.09 13.78 10.04
C GLU A 48 10.03 12.28 9.76
N PHE A 49 11.07 11.54 10.14
CA PHE A 49 11.13 10.09 9.99
C PHE A 49 9.96 9.39 10.72
N GLU A 50 9.73 9.72 11.99
CA GLU A 50 8.63 9.14 12.77
C GLU A 50 7.27 9.43 12.15
N SER A 51 7.03 10.68 11.76
CA SER A 51 5.79 11.11 11.11
C SER A 51 5.55 10.37 9.79
N LEU A 52 6.56 10.33 8.91
CA LEU A 52 6.48 9.67 7.61
C LEU A 52 6.33 8.16 7.75
N MET A 53 7.04 7.53 8.69
CA MET A 53 6.93 6.09 8.95
C MET A 53 5.56 5.72 9.51
N GLN A 54 4.98 6.54 10.38
CA GLN A 54 3.63 6.35 10.90
C GLN A 54 2.61 6.41 9.76
N GLN A 55 2.65 7.47 8.93
CA GLN A 55 1.75 7.64 7.79
C GLN A 55 1.88 6.49 6.78
N ALA A 56 3.11 6.11 6.42
CA ALA A 56 3.35 5.00 5.50
C ALA A 56 2.79 3.69 6.08
N THR A 57 3.01 3.43 7.37
CA THR A 57 2.48 2.22 8.02
C THR A 57 0.95 2.18 8.04
N GLU A 58 0.30 3.30 8.37
CA GLU A 58 -1.15 3.42 8.36
C GLU A 58 -1.73 3.15 6.95
N VAL A 59 -1.17 3.79 5.91
CA VAL A 59 -1.57 3.55 4.52
C VAL A 59 -1.39 2.08 4.13
N GLY A 60 -0.28 1.45 4.53
CA GLY A 60 -0.03 0.04 4.28
C GLY A 60 -1.06 -0.89 4.94
N GLN A 61 -1.53 -0.55 6.14
CA GLN A 61 -2.60 -1.27 6.84
C GLN A 61 -3.95 -1.11 6.13
N ILE A 62 -4.31 0.12 5.73
CA ILE A 62 -5.54 0.42 4.99
C ILE A 62 -5.58 -0.37 3.67
N ILE A 63 -4.52 -0.32 2.87
CA ILE A 63 -4.41 -1.08 1.61
C ILE A 63 -4.50 -2.59 1.90
N GLY A 64 -3.86 -3.06 2.96
CA GLY A 64 -3.92 -4.45 3.40
C GLY A 64 -5.35 -4.92 3.72
N GLY A 65 -6.10 -4.12 4.47
CA GLY A 65 -7.50 -4.39 4.81
C GLY A 65 -8.41 -4.38 3.59
N LEU A 66 -8.25 -3.39 2.70
CA LEU A 66 -8.99 -3.30 1.45
C LEU A 66 -8.73 -4.51 0.55
N ARG A 67 -7.47 -4.92 0.38
CA ARG A 67 -7.08 -6.11 -0.39
C ARG A 67 -7.77 -7.38 0.12
N LEU A 68 -7.81 -7.58 1.44
CA LEU A 68 -8.52 -8.72 2.05
C LEU A 68 -10.04 -8.66 1.80
N SER A 69 -10.63 -7.46 1.84
CA SER A 69 -12.04 -7.26 1.52
C SER A 69 -12.36 -7.63 0.07
N VAL A 70 -11.51 -7.21 -0.88
CA VAL A 70 -11.66 -7.54 -2.31
C VAL A 70 -11.50 -9.05 -2.55
N GLU A 71 -10.57 -9.73 -1.88
CA GLU A 71 -10.43 -11.18 -2.01
C GLU A 71 -11.68 -11.93 -1.56
N ARG A 72 -12.26 -11.58 -0.40
CA ARG A 72 -13.52 -12.18 0.07
C ARG A 72 -14.65 -11.99 -0.93
N ARG A 73 -14.77 -10.79 -1.53
CA ARG A 73 -15.78 -10.52 -2.57
C ARG A 73 -15.54 -11.39 -3.81
N ARG A 74 -14.29 -11.58 -4.22
CA ARG A 74 -13.91 -12.41 -5.37
C ARG A 74 -14.22 -13.88 -5.13
N GLU A 75 -13.99 -14.39 -3.93
CA GLU A 75 -14.37 -15.76 -3.53
C GLU A 75 -15.89 -15.95 -3.53
N ALA A 76 -16.66 -14.97 -3.05
CA ALA A 76 -18.12 -15.03 -3.05
C ALA A 76 -18.72 -15.08 -4.47
N LEU A 77 -18.11 -14.38 -5.44
CA LEU A 77 -18.54 -14.38 -6.85
C LEU A 77 -18.19 -15.68 -7.62
N ARG A 78 -17.36 -16.54 -7.04
CA ARG A 78 -16.96 -17.84 -7.64
C ARG A 78 -17.84 -19.00 -7.18
N ARG A 79 -18.71 -18.77 -6.20
CA ARG A 79 -19.69 -19.74 -5.69
C ARG A 79 -21.01 -19.56 -6.41
#